data_AF-A0A2H0Y1W5-F1
#
_entry.id   AF-A0A2H0Y1W5-F1
#
_cell.length_a   1.000
_cell.length_b   1.000
_cell.length_c   1.000
_cell.angle_alpha   90.00
_cell.angle_beta   90.00
_cell.angle_gamma   90.00
#
_symmetry.space_group_name_H-M   'P 1'
#
loop_
_entity.id
_entity.type
_entity.pdbx_description
1 polymer ?
#
loop_
_entity_poly.entity_id
_entity_poly.type
_entity_poly.pdbx_seq_one_letter_code
_entity_poly.pdbx_strand_id
1 'polypeptide(L)'
;MYDISQAELHLAEINLQNTYLKSPIDGVAIQKLAYPGNLLEPGQVAIEISDVDHAWVSANIEETRIAQVKVGQLVKITVDEGGTLTGHVAEINAATASQFSLLPMENASGNFTKVIQKIPVKITIDPMPNQRLLRAGQSVSVKIKVR
;
A
#
# COMPACT_ATOMS: atom_id res chain seq x y z
N MET A 1 45.07 1.69 -21.42
CA MET A 1 44.25 2.54 -22.33
C MET A 1 43.03 1.79 -22.86
N TYR A 2 43.18 0.55 -23.36
CA TYR A 2 42.06 -0.27 -23.86
C TYR A 2 40.94 -0.50 -22.81
N ASP A 3 41.32 -0.76 -21.56
CA ASP A 3 40.36 -1.02 -20.47
C ASP A 3 39.49 0.20 -20.11
N ILE A 4 40.08 1.40 -20.12
CA ILE A 4 39.37 2.66 -19.82
C ILE A 4 38.34 2.97 -20.92
N SER A 5 38.72 2.82 -22.19
CA SER A 5 37.80 3.04 -23.31
C SER A 5 36.65 2.03 -23.34
N GLN A 6 36.88 0.79 -22.91
CA GLN A 6 35.80 -0.20 -22.76
C GLN A 6 34.87 0.16 -21.59
N ALA A 7 35.42 0.61 -20.46
CA ALA A 7 34.62 1.08 -19.33
C ALA A 7 33.76 2.30 -19.69
N GLU A 8 34.29 3.24 -20.47
CA GLU A 8 33.56 4.41 -20.96
C GLU A 8 32.41 4.02 -21.91
N LEU A 9 32.66 3.09 -22.83
CA LEU A 9 31.63 2.57 -23.72
C LEU A 9 30.51 1.89 -22.93
N HIS A 10 30.86 1.05 -21.97
CA HIS A 10 29.90 0.34 -21.14
C HIS A 10 29.04 1.31 -20.29
N LEU A 11 29.66 2.36 -19.75
CA LEU A 11 28.94 3.40 -19.01
C LEU A 11 27.97 4.18 -19.92
N ALA A 12 28.36 4.48 -21.15
CA ALA A 12 27.48 5.12 -22.12
C ALA A 12 26.28 4.24 -22.50
N GLU A 13 26.48 2.91 -22.61
CA GLU A 13 25.40 1.95 -22.84
C GLU A 13 24.40 1.91 -21.67
N ILE A 14 24.89 1.88 -20.43
CA ILE A 14 24.04 1.93 -19.22
C ILE A 14 23.25 3.24 -19.19
N ASN A 15 23.89 4.37 -19.47
CA ASN A 15 23.22 5.67 -19.52
C ASN A 15 22.11 5.70 -20.58
N LEU A 16 22.36 5.13 -21.76
CA LEU A 16 21.34 5.01 -22.80
C LEU A 16 20.17 4.15 -22.33
N GLN A 17 20.43 3.00 -21.69
CA GLN A 17 19.37 2.15 -21.15
C GLN A 17 18.54 2.87 -20.08
N ASN A 18 19.17 3.66 -19.22
CA ASN A 18 18.52 4.45 -18.18
C ASN A 18 17.63 5.59 -18.72
N THR A 19 17.73 5.94 -20.01
CA THR A 19 16.79 6.89 -20.63
C THR A 19 15.40 6.28 -20.89
N TYR A 20 15.29 4.95 -20.86
CA TYR A 20 14.04 4.22 -21.03
C TYR A 20 13.51 3.74 -19.67
N LEU A 21 12.51 4.44 -19.14
CA LEU A 21 11.82 4.01 -17.92
C LEU A 21 10.86 2.85 -18.23
N LYS A 22 11.12 1.68 -17.65
CA LYS A 22 10.26 0.50 -17.73
C LYS A 22 9.56 0.29 -16.40
N SER A 23 8.32 -0.20 -16.44
CA SER A 23 7.64 -0.62 -15.22
C SER A 23 8.31 -1.87 -14.63
N PRO A 24 8.56 -1.91 -13.30
CA PRO A 24 9.08 -3.11 -12.64
C PRO A 24 8.01 -4.19 -12.42
N ILE A 25 6.73 -3.82 -12.49
CA ILE A 25 5.58 -4.69 -12.23
C ILE A 25 4.51 -4.53 -13.29
N ASP A 26 3.66 -5.54 -13.44
CA ASP A 26 2.39 -5.39 -14.15
C ASP A 26 1.41 -4.62 -13.26
N GLY A 27 0.63 -3.72 -13.86
CA GLY A 27 -0.29 -2.88 -13.10
C GLY A 27 -0.86 -1.71 -13.89
N VAL A 28 -1.51 -0.81 -13.17
CA VAL A 28 -2.14 0.39 -13.73
C VAL A 28 -1.40 1.62 -13.25
N ALA A 29 -1.07 2.53 -14.16
CA ALA A 29 -0.50 3.83 -13.82
C ALA A 29 -1.53 4.65 -13.03
N ILE A 30 -1.28 4.87 -11.74
CA ILE A 30 -2.16 5.63 -10.85
C ILE A 30 -1.93 7.13 -10.97
N GLN A 31 -0.68 7.53 -11.21
CA GLN A 31 -0.30 8.92 -11.36
C GLN A 31 0.85 9.09 -12.33
N LYS A 32 0.73 10.07 -13.22
CA LYS A 32 1.80 10.51 -14.11
C LYS A 32 2.27 11.89 -13.67
N LEU A 33 3.52 11.98 -13.22
CA LEU A 33 4.15 13.19 -12.71
C LEU A 33 5.04 13.86 -13.76
N ALA A 34 5.59 13.08 -14.69
CA ALA A 34 6.42 13.58 -15.77
C ALA A 34 5.65 13.76 -17.07
N TYR A 35 5.79 14.93 -17.70
CA TYR A 35 5.23 15.23 -19.01
C TYR A 35 6.34 15.55 -20.02
N PRO A 36 6.06 15.46 -21.33
CA PRO A 36 7.03 15.90 -22.34
C PRO A 36 7.47 17.34 -22.09
N GLY A 37 8.79 17.55 -22.06
CA GLY A 37 9.41 18.85 -21.76
C GLY A 37 9.84 19.03 -20.29
N ASN A 38 9.44 18.15 -19.38
CA ASN A 38 10.01 18.12 -18.04
C ASN A 38 11.44 17.56 -18.05
N LEU A 39 12.34 18.23 -17.34
CA LEU A 39 13.64 17.66 -16.97
C LEU A 39 13.46 16.81 -15.72
N LEU A 40 13.81 15.53 -15.80
CA LEU A 40 13.83 14.62 -14.66
C LEU A 40 15.25 14.40 -14.18
N GLU A 41 15.45 14.48 -12.88
CA GLU A 41 16.71 14.15 -12.23
C GLU A 41 16.70 12.69 -11.72
N PRO A 42 17.88 12.05 -11.59
CA PRO A 42 17.97 10.72 -10.98
C PRO A 42 17.30 10.68 -9.60
N GLY A 43 16.44 9.67 -9.39
CA GLY A 43 15.69 9.50 -8.15
C GLY A 43 14.33 10.21 -8.11
N GLN A 44 13.99 11.04 -9.11
CA GLN A 44 12.65 11.60 -9.22
C GLN A 44 11.65 10.57 -9.72
N VAL A 45 10.44 10.57 -9.13
CA VAL A 45 9.34 9.69 -9.54
C VAL A 45 8.65 10.27 -10.78
N ALA A 46 8.68 9.52 -11.89
CA ALA A 46 8.02 9.92 -13.13
C ALA A 46 6.57 9.42 -13.23
N ILE A 47 6.34 8.18 -12.80
CA ILE A 47 5.05 7.48 -12.86
C ILE A 47 4.93 6.59 -11.62
N GLU A 48 3.76 6.62 -11.00
CA GLU A 48 3.38 5.68 -9.95
C GLU A 48 2.46 4.61 -10.54
N ILE A 49 2.74 3.35 -10.21
CA ILE A 49 2.04 2.18 -10.75
C ILE A 49 1.52 1.35 -9.58
N SER A 50 0.26 0.94 -9.66
CA SER A 50 -0.38 0.06 -8.68
C SER A 50 -0.65 -1.31 -9.29
N ASP A 51 -0.31 -2.36 -8.54
CA ASP A 51 -0.78 -3.72 -8.80
C ASP A 51 -2.29 -3.76 -8.53
N VAL A 52 -3.08 -4.12 -9.54
CA VAL A 52 -4.54 -4.21 -9.43
C VAL A 52 -4.99 -5.64 -9.16
N ASP A 53 -4.18 -6.64 -9.53
CA ASP A 53 -4.52 -8.05 -9.40
C ASP A 53 -4.34 -8.54 -7.96
N HIS A 54 -3.40 -7.95 -7.22
CA HIS A 54 -3.17 -8.24 -5.80
C HIS A 54 -3.70 -7.15 -4.87
N ALA A 55 -4.78 -6.48 -5.26
CA ALA A 55 -5.42 -5.45 -4.44
C ALA A 55 -5.86 -6.02 -3.07
N TRP A 56 -5.66 -5.21 -2.03
CA TRP A 56 -6.04 -5.54 -0.65
C TRP A 56 -6.69 -4.34 0.03
N VAL A 57 -7.48 -4.61 1.07
CA VAL A 57 -8.16 -3.58 1.87
C VAL A 57 -7.46 -3.44 3.22
N SER A 58 -7.10 -2.21 3.58
CA SER A 58 -6.68 -1.85 4.93
C SER A 58 -7.88 -1.44 5.76
N ALA A 59 -8.22 -2.21 6.79
CA ALA A 59 -9.29 -1.90 7.72
C ALA A 59 -8.72 -1.52 9.09
N ASN A 60 -8.96 -0.28 9.51
CA ASN A 60 -8.55 0.19 10.84
C ASN A 60 -9.60 -0.22 11.89
N ILE A 61 -9.32 -1.29 12.62
CA ILE A 61 -10.22 -1.86 13.64
C ILE A 61 -9.84 -1.31 15.02
N GLU A 62 -10.82 -0.91 15.83
CA GLU A 62 -10.58 -0.48 17.22
C GLU A 62 -9.91 -1.61 18.03
N GLU A 63 -8.92 -1.25 18.84
CA GLU A 63 -8.20 -2.16 19.73
C GLU A 63 -9.14 -2.96 20.63
N THR A 64 -10.24 -2.35 21.10
CA THR A 64 -11.26 -3.01 21.94
C THR A 64 -11.98 -4.16 21.22
N ARG A 65 -12.01 -4.14 19.89
CA ARG A 65 -12.72 -5.12 19.06
C ARG A 65 -11.78 -6.10 18.34
N ILE A 66 -10.47 -5.84 18.35
CA ILE A 66 -9.48 -6.67 17.65
C ILE A 66 -9.43 -8.11 18.17
N ALA A 67 -9.73 -8.33 19.45
CA ALA A 67 -9.68 -9.66 20.07
C ALA A 67 -10.63 -10.68 19.42
N GLN A 68 -11.67 -10.21 18.74
CA GLN A 68 -12.63 -11.06 18.02
C GLN A 68 -12.20 -11.33 16.57
N VAL A 69 -11.22 -10.57 16.06
CA VAL A 69 -10.71 -10.67 14.69
C VAL A 69 -9.58 -11.70 14.65
N LYS A 70 -9.67 -12.63 13.71
CA LYS A 70 -8.67 -13.68 13.48
C LYS A 70 -8.36 -13.80 12.00
N VAL A 71 -7.11 -14.12 11.69
CA VAL A 71 -6.68 -14.46 10.33
C VAL A 71 -7.52 -15.61 9.78
N GLY A 72 -7.92 -15.51 8.51
CA GLY A 72 -8.78 -16.45 7.81
C GLY A 72 -10.28 -16.20 7.97
N GLN A 73 -10.72 -15.23 8.78
CA GLN A 73 -12.15 -14.91 8.87
C GLN A 73 -12.68 -14.31 7.56
N LEU A 74 -13.89 -14.75 7.18
CA LEU A 74 -14.61 -14.22 6.03
C LEU A 74 -15.02 -12.76 6.28
N VAL A 75 -14.77 -11.91 5.30
CA VAL A 75 -15.09 -10.49 5.32
C VAL A 75 -15.98 -10.15 4.14
N LYS A 76 -17.09 -9.48 4.41
CA LYS A 76 -17.91 -8.82 3.40
C LYS A 76 -17.43 -7.38 3.25
N ILE A 77 -16.99 -7.02 2.06
CA ILE A 77 -16.48 -5.69 1.74
C ILE A 77 -17.54 -5.00 0.87
N THR A 78 -18.06 -3.87 1.31
CA THR A 78 -18.97 -3.04 0.53
C THR A 78 -18.22 -1.81 0.06
N VAL A 79 -18.16 -1.63 -1.25
CA VAL A 79 -17.55 -0.45 -1.88
C VAL A 79 -18.68 0.52 -2.23
N ASP A 80 -18.56 1.77 -1.81
CA ASP A 80 -19.67 2.76 -1.87
C ASP A 80 -20.23 2.93 -3.29
N GLU A 81 -19.37 2.92 -4.31
CA GLU A 81 -19.76 2.99 -5.74
C GLU A 81 -19.60 1.63 -6.47
N GLY A 82 -19.12 0.62 -5.74
CA GLY A 82 -18.45 -0.55 -6.32
C GLY A 82 -19.23 -1.87 -6.21
N GLY A 83 -20.25 -1.94 -5.36
CA GLY A 83 -20.97 -3.19 -5.06
C GLY A 83 -20.38 -3.92 -3.85
N THR A 84 -20.63 -5.23 -3.76
CA THR A 84 -20.16 -6.06 -2.64
C THR A 84 -19.13 -7.08 -3.13
N LEU A 85 -18.03 -7.20 -2.38
CA LEU A 85 -16.97 -8.17 -2.55
C LEU A 85 -16.89 -9.09 -1.32
N THR A 86 -16.29 -10.25 -1.51
CA THR A 86 -15.86 -11.12 -0.41
C THR A 86 -14.35 -11.14 -0.34
N GLY A 87 -13.86 -11.44 0.85
CA GLY A 87 -12.44 -11.52 1.12
C GLY A 87 -12.18 -12.19 2.45
N HIS A 88 -10.91 -12.23 2.83
CA HIS A 88 -10.46 -12.91 4.04
C HIS A 88 -9.47 -12.03 4.79
N VAL A 89 -9.51 -12.08 6.12
CA VAL A 89 -8.47 -11.44 6.95
C VAL A 89 -7.16 -12.16 6.68
N ALA A 90 -6.19 -11.46 6.09
CA ALA A 90 -4.89 -12.03 5.76
C ALA A 90 -3.89 -11.80 6.90
N GLU A 91 -3.89 -10.60 7.47
CA GLU A 91 -2.90 -10.22 8.47
C GLU A 91 -3.48 -9.19 9.44
N ILE A 92 -3.11 -9.31 10.71
CA ILE A 92 -3.44 -8.34 11.76
C ILE A 92 -2.12 -7.70 12.17
N ASN A 93 -1.91 -6.44 11.77
CA ASN A 93 -0.68 -5.73 12.08
C ASN A 93 -0.73 -5.21 13.51
N ALA A 94 -0.34 -6.05 14.45
CA ALA A 94 -0.29 -5.74 15.88
C ALA A 94 0.90 -4.86 16.29
N ALA A 95 1.75 -4.43 15.35
CA ALA A 95 2.83 -3.50 15.61
C ALA A 95 2.25 -2.11 15.94
N THR A 96 1.88 -1.92 17.20
CA THR A 96 1.62 -0.59 17.75
C THR A 96 2.92 0.19 17.66
N ALA A 97 2.99 1.14 16.73
CA ALA A 97 4.12 2.06 16.57
C ALA A 97 4.46 2.86 17.85
N SER A 98 3.66 2.76 18.90
CA SER A 98 3.92 3.31 20.23
C SER A 98 5.08 2.62 20.97
N GLN A 99 5.51 1.42 20.60
CA GLN A 99 6.68 0.78 21.24
C GLN A 99 8.04 1.28 20.70
N PHE A 100 8.07 1.99 19.57
CA PHE A 100 9.31 2.44 18.91
C PHE A 100 9.49 3.96 18.87
N SER A 101 8.70 4.72 19.63
CA SER A 101 8.96 6.15 19.82
C SER A 101 10.03 6.34 20.89
N LEU A 102 11.18 6.95 20.54
CA LEU A 102 12.21 7.42 21.47
C LEU A 102 11.70 8.53 22.41
N LEU A 103 10.54 9.10 22.09
CA LEU A 103 9.85 10.05 22.93
C LEU A 103 8.63 9.34 23.52
N PRO A 104 8.59 9.04 24.83
CA PRO A 104 7.31 8.76 25.46
C PRO A 104 6.41 9.96 25.18
N MET A 105 5.18 9.70 24.71
CA MET A 105 4.13 10.70 24.85
C MET A 105 3.85 10.83 26.35
N GLU A 106 4.70 11.55 27.07
CA GLU A 106 4.39 12.00 28.42
C GLU A 106 3.25 13.00 28.29
N ASN A 107 2.03 12.52 28.55
CA ASN A 107 0.92 13.38 28.90
C ASN A 107 1.20 13.97 30.31
N ALA A 108 2.15 14.92 30.39
CA ALA A 108 2.59 15.60 31.60
C ALA A 108 1.56 16.61 32.13
N SER A 109 0.29 16.21 32.29
CA SER A 109 -0.78 17.10 32.77
C SER A 109 -1.86 16.41 33.62
N GLY A 110 -1.69 15.13 34.00
CA GLY A 110 -2.59 14.47 34.95
C GLY A 110 -4.02 14.21 34.47
N ASN A 111 -4.32 14.41 33.18
CA ASN A 111 -5.61 14.07 32.58
C ASN A 111 -5.53 12.69 31.90
N PHE A 112 -6.14 11.67 32.53
CA PHE A 112 -6.24 10.32 31.98
C PHE A 112 -7.38 10.22 30.97
N THR A 113 -7.22 10.79 29.78
CA THR A 113 -8.17 10.57 28.69
C THR A 113 -7.78 9.30 27.92
N LYS A 114 -8.57 8.23 28.09
CA LYS A 114 -8.37 6.97 27.34
C LYS A 114 -8.64 7.21 25.85
N VAL A 115 -7.59 7.15 25.02
CA VAL A 115 -7.70 7.21 23.55
C VAL A 115 -7.76 5.79 23.00
N ILE A 116 -8.79 5.48 22.20
CA ILE A 116 -8.92 4.17 21.55
C ILE A 116 -7.97 4.15 20.35
N GLN A 117 -6.99 3.25 20.38
CA GLN A 117 -6.09 3.03 19.25
C GLN A 117 -6.79 2.15 18.21
N LYS A 118 -6.40 2.31 16.94
CA LYS A 118 -6.86 1.48 15.84
C LYS A 118 -5.71 0.62 15.34
N ILE A 119 -6.00 -0.64 15.09
CA ILE A 119 -5.06 -1.64 14.61
C ILE A 119 -5.39 -1.89 13.13
N PRO A 120 -4.42 -1.66 12.22
CA PRO A 120 -4.62 -1.93 10.80
C PRO A 120 -4.69 -3.44 10.55
N VAL A 121 -5.76 -3.88 9.90
CA VAL A 121 -5.99 -5.27 9.49
C VAL A 121 -5.98 -5.32 7.97
N LYS A 122 -5.12 -6.17 7.41
CA LYS A 122 -5.04 -6.41 5.97
C LYS A 122 -6.04 -7.49 5.59
N ILE A 123 -6.87 -7.19 4.61
CA ILE A 123 -7.91 -8.08 4.08
C ILE A 123 -7.62 -8.31 2.60
N THR A 124 -7.44 -9.56 2.20
CA THR A 124 -7.31 -9.95 0.79
C THR A 124 -8.70 -10.07 0.17
N ILE A 125 -8.79 -9.77 -1.11
CA ILE A 125 -10.05 -9.81 -1.87
C ILE A 125 -10.08 -11.11 -2.66
N ASP A 126 -11.21 -11.81 -2.64
CA ASP A 126 -11.36 -13.04 -3.41
C ASP A 126 -11.47 -12.71 -4.92
N PRO A 127 -11.00 -13.59 -5.82
CA PRO A 127 -11.07 -13.36 -7.26
C PRO A 127 -12.53 -13.20 -7.71
N MET A 128 -12.81 -12.11 -8.45
CA MET A 128 -14.14 -11.87 -9.01
C MET A 128 -14.19 -12.18 -10.51
N PRO A 129 -15.31 -12.74 -11.02
CA PRO A 129 -15.48 -13.00 -12.45
C PRO A 129 -15.58 -11.72 -13.30
N ASN A 130 -16.01 -10.60 -12.69
CA ASN A 130 -15.95 -9.27 -13.28
C ASN A 130 -14.96 -8.45 -12.45
N GLN A 131 -13.69 -8.44 -12.89
CA GLN A 131 -12.59 -7.63 -12.35
C GLN A 131 -12.94 -6.13 -12.43
N ARG A 132 -13.83 -5.67 -11.55
CA ARG A 132 -14.09 -4.25 -11.36
C ARG A 132 -12.78 -3.64 -10.89
N LEU A 133 -12.23 -2.72 -11.68
CA LEU A 133 -11.00 -2.01 -11.35
C LEU A 133 -11.22 -1.27 -10.02
N LEU A 134 -10.77 -1.87 -8.92
CA LEU A 134 -10.68 -1.18 -7.64
C LEU A 134 -9.54 -0.18 -7.77
N ARG A 135 -9.84 1.08 -7.46
CA ARG A 135 -8.82 2.13 -7.47
C ARG A 135 -8.23 2.22 -6.08
N ALA A 136 -6.90 2.33 -6.01
CA ALA A 136 -6.22 2.66 -4.77
C ALA A 136 -6.82 3.95 -4.19
N GLY A 137 -7.12 3.94 -2.89
CA GLY A 137 -7.74 5.07 -2.19
C GLY A 137 -9.27 5.09 -2.15
N GLN A 138 -9.97 4.09 -2.68
CA GLN A 138 -11.43 3.99 -2.51
C GLN A 138 -11.81 3.71 -1.05
N SER A 139 -12.83 4.42 -0.57
CA SER A 139 -13.48 4.15 0.71
C SER A 139 -14.30 2.87 0.62
N VAL A 140 -14.17 2.01 1.63
CA VAL A 140 -14.91 0.76 1.72
C VAL A 140 -15.37 0.51 3.15
N SER A 141 -16.54 -0.13 3.28
CA SER A 141 -17.06 -0.61 4.55
C SER A 141 -16.84 -2.12 4.67
N VAL A 142 -16.26 -2.57 5.77
CA VAL A 142 -15.99 -4.00 6.01
C VAL A 142 -16.86 -4.58 7.12
N LYS A 143 -17.35 -5.80 6.91
CA LYS A 143 -18.05 -6.60 7.94
C LYS A 143 -17.34 -7.94 8.09
N ILE A 144 -16.62 -8.09 9.19
CA ILE A 144 -15.90 -9.31 9.54
C ILE A 144 -16.87 -10.24 10.27
N LYS A 145 -16.97 -11.49 9.81
CA LYS A 145 -17.79 -12.51 10.47
C LYS A 145 -17.04 -13.09 11.66
N VAL A 146 -17.37 -12.59 12.85
CA VAL A 146 -16.88 -13.14 14.13
C VAL A 146 -17.74 -14.34 14.55
N ARG A 147 -17.12 -15.35 15.16
CA ARG A 147 -17.80 -16.53 15.73
C ARG A 147 -17.79 -16.44 17.24
#